data_AF-A0A6I1VTI8-F1
#
_entry.id   AF-A0A6I1VTI8-F1
#
_cell.length_a   1.000
_cell.length_b   1.000
_cell.length_c   1.000
_cell.angle_alpha   90.00
_cell.angle_beta   90.00
_cell.angle_gamma   90.00
#
_symmetry.space_group_name_H-M   'P 1'
#
loop_
_entity.id
_entity.type
_entity.pdbx_description
1 polymer ?
#
loop_
_entity_poly.entity_id
_entity_poly.type
_entity_poly.pdbx_seq_one_letter_code
_entity_poly.pdbx_strand_id
1 'polypeptide(L)'
;MKHNVILVVLDGLNFEVARLAMGHLQAYVSAERAALYKLTCELPALSRPLYECILTGVPPIESGIVHNNVSRLSNQRSVFHYARDAGLSTAAAAYHWISELYNRSPFVIARDRHTLAGDLPIQYGHFYWSDHYPDSHLFADAESLRVAHKPNFLLVHPMNIDDAGHKHGLDTAQYRNSARSADIILADYLQGWLQAGYQVLVTADHGMNNDRSHNGLLPEEREVPLFVLGDAFSLNPDVMPKQLELCGTICELLGVAHDKPLCRELLRPAP
;
A
#
# COMPACT_ATOMS: atom_id res chain seq x y z
N MET A 1 14.60 -14.39 -2.03
CA MET A 1 13.65 -15.52 -2.22
C MET A 1 12.68 -15.13 -3.35
N LYS A 2 11.85 -16.03 -3.89
CA LYS A 2 10.88 -15.65 -4.95
C LYS A 2 9.46 -15.94 -4.47
N HIS A 3 8.76 -14.89 -4.04
CA HIS A 3 7.37 -14.94 -3.63
C HIS A 3 6.52 -14.02 -4.49
N ASN A 4 5.21 -14.25 -4.50
CA ASN A 4 4.27 -13.24 -4.95
C ASN A 4 3.92 -12.34 -3.76
N VAL A 5 3.69 -11.06 -4.02
CA VAL A 5 3.51 -10.05 -2.98
C VAL A 5 2.22 -9.26 -3.24
N ILE A 6 1.44 -9.05 -2.18
CA ILE A 6 0.33 -8.09 -2.16
C ILE A 6 0.70 -6.97 -1.20
N LEU A 7 0.65 -5.73 -1.68
CA LEU A 7 0.74 -4.54 -0.85
C LEU A 7 -0.65 -3.91 -0.76
N VAL A 8 -1.18 -3.82 0.45
CA VAL A 8 -2.40 -3.07 0.77
C VAL A 8 -1.99 -1.75 1.40
N VAL A 9 -2.36 -0.63 0.78
CA VAL A 9 -2.17 0.72 1.33
C VAL A 9 -3.54 1.26 1.71
N LEU A 10 -3.84 1.25 3.01
CA LEU A 10 -5.06 1.80 3.58
C LEU A 10 -4.85 3.31 3.78
N ASP A 11 -5.30 4.12 2.81
CA ASP A 11 -5.02 5.57 2.78
C ASP A 11 -5.42 6.25 4.10
N GLY A 12 -4.52 7.08 4.62
CA GLY A 12 -4.78 7.91 5.79
C GLY A 12 -4.96 7.13 7.09
N LEU A 13 -4.60 5.85 7.19
CA LEU A 13 -4.73 5.05 8.41
C LEU A 13 -3.62 5.33 9.44
N ASN A 14 -4.01 5.93 10.55
CA ASN A 14 -3.17 6.18 11.73
C ASN A 14 -2.80 4.88 12.48
N PHE A 15 -1.57 4.81 13.01
CA PHE A 15 -1.05 3.66 13.76
C PHE A 15 -1.90 3.25 14.97
N GLU A 16 -2.28 4.20 15.84
CA GLU A 16 -3.05 3.87 17.04
C GLU A 16 -4.46 3.39 16.70
N VAL A 17 -5.07 3.98 15.66
CA VAL A 17 -6.36 3.49 15.15
C VAL A 17 -6.19 2.09 14.57
N ALA A 18 -5.14 1.82 13.80
CA ALA A 18 -4.87 0.48 13.29
C ALA A 18 -4.73 -0.54 14.44
N ARG A 19 -3.96 -0.18 15.47
CA ARG A 19 -3.73 -1.01 16.66
C ARG A 19 -5.03 -1.34 17.40
N LEU A 20 -5.96 -0.38 17.48
CA LEU A 20 -7.21 -0.51 18.26
C LEU A 20 -8.43 -0.97 17.45
N ALA A 21 -8.40 -0.85 16.12
CA ALA A 21 -9.58 -1.00 15.26
C ALA A 21 -9.48 -2.09 14.19
N MET A 22 -8.29 -2.63 13.92
CA MET A 22 -8.09 -3.71 12.94
C MET A 22 -8.13 -5.09 13.63
N GLY A 23 -9.28 -5.45 14.18
CA GLY A 23 -9.45 -6.64 15.02
C GLY A 23 -9.10 -7.96 14.31
N HIS A 24 -9.38 -8.09 13.03
CA HIS A 24 -9.03 -9.26 12.23
C HIS A 24 -7.51 -9.34 12.01
N LEU A 25 -6.83 -8.26 11.59
CA LEU A 25 -5.37 -8.27 11.52
C LEU A 25 -4.72 -8.53 12.89
N GLN A 26 -5.26 -7.96 13.97
CA GLN A 26 -4.81 -8.22 15.33
C GLN A 26 -5.01 -9.67 15.78
N ALA A 27 -5.99 -10.39 15.22
CA ALA A 27 -6.16 -11.82 15.48
C ALA A 27 -4.98 -12.63 14.90
N TYR A 28 -4.44 -12.25 13.73
CA TYR A 28 -3.23 -12.88 13.18
C TYR A 28 -2.00 -12.55 14.02
N VAL A 29 -1.86 -11.31 14.49
CA VAL A 29 -0.75 -10.91 15.38
C VAL A 29 -0.82 -11.70 16.70
N SER A 30 -2.00 -11.78 17.31
CA SER A 30 -2.23 -12.53 18.56
C SER A 30 -2.00 -14.03 18.40
N ALA A 31 -2.12 -14.55 17.18
CA ALA A 31 -1.85 -15.94 16.84
C ALA A 31 -0.39 -16.18 16.40
N GLU A 32 0.51 -15.20 16.51
CA GLU A 32 1.91 -15.25 16.07
C GLU A 32 2.07 -15.59 14.56
N ARG A 33 1.06 -15.22 13.76
CA ARG A 33 1.02 -15.41 12.30
C ARG A 33 1.25 -14.13 11.51
N ALA A 34 1.40 -13.02 12.22
CA ALA A 34 1.69 -11.69 11.69
C ALA A 34 2.47 -10.88 12.72
N ALA A 35 3.06 -9.78 12.29
CA ALA A 35 3.64 -8.76 13.16
C ALA A 35 3.11 -7.39 12.76
N LEU A 36 2.92 -6.51 13.75
CA LEU A 36 2.58 -5.10 13.58
C LEU A 36 3.78 -4.25 13.97
N TYR A 37 4.23 -3.41 13.05
CA TYR A 37 5.28 -2.41 13.25
C TYR A 37 4.72 -1.00 13.16
N LYS A 38 5.38 -0.08 13.86
CA LYS A 38 5.11 1.36 13.73
C LYS A 38 6.14 1.99 12.81
N LEU A 39 5.65 2.60 11.73
CA LEU A 39 6.48 3.37 10.79
C LEU A 39 6.29 4.85 11.06
N THR A 40 7.27 5.65 10.67
CA THR A 40 7.11 7.09 10.49
C THR A 40 7.07 7.37 8.99
N CYS A 41 6.01 7.99 8.49
CA CYS A 41 5.91 8.37 7.10
C CYS A 41 6.88 9.51 6.76
N GLU A 42 7.27 9.58 5.50
CA GLU A 42 8.07 10.69 4.96
C GLU A 42 7.26 11.98 4.85
N LEU A 43 7.94 13.06 4.48
CA LEU A 43 7.35 14.38 4.30
C LEU A 43 7.47 14.85 2.84
N PRO A 44 6.47 15.60 2.33
CA PRO A 44 5.23 15.99 3.01
C PRO A 44 4.29 14.81 3.23
N ALA A 45 3.56 14.82 4.36
CA ALA A 45 2.61 13.77 4.72
C ALA A 45 1.32 13.90 3.90
N LEU A 46 1.43 13.74 2.58
CA LEU A 46 0.37 13.90 1.58
C LEU A 46 0.33 12.63 0.73
N SER A 47 -0.87 12.29 0.27
CA SER A 47 -1.12 11.00 -0.37
C SER A 47 -0.30 10.77 -1.65
N ARG A 48 -0.40 11.62 -2.68
CA ARG A 48 0.38 11.41 -3.93
C ARG A 48 1.90 11.37 -3.69
N PRO A 49 2.50 12.30 -2.92
CA PRO A 49 3.90 12.19 -2.52
C PRO A 49 4.26 10.86 -1.85
N LEU A 50 3.41 10.35 -0.96
CA LEU A 50 3.71 9.16 -0.19
C LEU A 50 3.38 7.85 -0.91
N TYR A 51 2.45 7.86 -1.86
CA TYR A 51 2.30 6.76 -2.83
C TYR A 51 3.62 6.57 -3.60
N GLU A 52 4.17 7.68 -4.11
CA GLU A 52 5.46 7.69 -4.81
C GLU A 52 6.58 7.20 -3.90
N CYS A 53 6.65 7.70 -2.67
CA CYS A 53 7.63 7.30 -1.67
C CYS A 53 7.60 5.79 -1.39
N ILE A 54 6.44 5.24 -1.07
CA ILE A 54 6.28 3.81 -0.72
C ILE A 54 6.67 2.92 -1.90
N LEU A 55 6.23 3.27 -3.11
CA LEU A 55 6.40 2.43 -4.28
C LEU A 55 7.77 2.57 -4.95
N THR A 56 8.55 3.60 -4.61
CA THR A 56 9.90 3.82 -5.17
C THR A 56 11.02 3.81 -4.14
N GLY A 57 10.71 3.91 -2.85
CA GLY A 57 11.70 4.09 -1.77
C GLY A 57 12.46 5.41 -1.86
N VAL A 58 11.90 6.44 -2.51
CA VAL A 58 12.54 7.75 -2.72
C VAL A 58 11.76 8.83 -1.96
N PRO A 59 12.41 9.66 -1.13
CA PRO A 59 11.75 10.76 -0.43
C PRO A 59 11.07 11.73 -1.39
N PRO A 60 9.92 12.33 -1.03
CA PRO A 60 9.20 13.27 -1.90
C PRO A 60 10.03 14.46 -2.41
N ILE A 61 10.93 14.99 -1.57
CA ILE A 61 11.80 16.12 -1.94
C ILE A 61 12.81 15.73 -3.04
N GLU A 62 13.15 14.46 -3.15
CA GLU A 62 14.07 13.92 -4.16
C GLU A 62 13.32 13.47 -5.42
N SER A 63 12.14 12.83 -5.28
CA SER A 63 11.32 12.43 -6.42
C SER A 63 10.72 13.63 -7.16
N GLY A 64 10.53 14.75 -6.45
CA GLY A 64 9.90 15.96 -6.94
C GLY A 64 8.37 15.86 -7.02
N ILE A 65 7.75 14.79 -6.49
CA ILE A 65 6.31 14.70 -6.25
C ILE A 65 6.06 15.23 -4.83
N VAL A 66 6.00 16.56 -4.69
CA VAL A 66 5.99 17.24 -3.37
C VAL A 66 4.61 17.70 -2.92
N HIS A 67 3.56 17.55 -3.74
CA HIS A 67 2.18 17.79 -3.34
C HIS A 67 1.21 17.05 -4.27
N ASN A 68 -0.05 16.90 -3.85
CA ASN A 68 -1.08 16.16 -4.58
C ASN A 68 -1.35 16.68 -6.01
N ASN A 69 -1.17 17.97 -6.25
CA ASN A 69 -1.36 18.57 -7.58
C ASN A 69 -0.21 18.34 -8.59
N VAL A 70 0.92 17.70 -8.21
CA VAL A 70 1.97 17.36 -9.18
C VAL A 70 1.49 16.17 -10.02
N SER A 71 0.88 16.41 -11.18
CA SER A 71 0.45 15.37 -12.12
C SER A 71 1.44 15.21 -13.26
N ARG A 72 2.19 14.12 -13.21
CA ARG A 72 3.10 13.64 -14.26
C ARG A 72 3.47 12.19 -13.97
N LEU A 73 4.07 11.54 -14.96
CA LEU A 73 4.82 10.30 -14.73
C LEU A 73 5.96 10.54 -13.74
N SER A 74 6.20 9.53 -12.90
CA SER A 74 7.38 9.44 -12.06
C SER A 74 8.64 9.43 -12.93
N ASN A 75 9.70 10.05 -12.44
CA ASN A 75 11.05 9.95 -12.99
C ASN A 75 11.89 8.91 -12.23
N GLN A 76 11.28 8.21 -11.29
CA GLN A 76 11.88 7.16 -10.47
C GLN A 76 11.45 5.78 -10.95
N ARG A 77 12.21 4.77 -10.57
CA ARG A 77 11.84 3.37 -10.75
C ARG A 77 11.08 2.88 -9.52
N SER A 78 9.86 2.39 -9.74
CA SER A 78 8.99 1.79 -8.71
C SER A 78 9.07 0.26 -8.71
N VAL A 79 8.49 -0.39 -7.70
CA VAL A 79 8.33 -1.86 -7.63
C VAL A 79 7.78 -2.43 -8.94
N PHE A 80 6.80 -1.74 -9.55
CA PHE A 80 6.22 -2.12 -10.84
C PHE A 80 7.26 -2.23 -11.96
N HIS A 81 8.18 -1.27 -12.04
CA HIS A 81 9.24 -1.25 -13.03
C HIS A 81 10.24 -2.39 -12.81
N TYR A 82 10.68 -2.61 -11.56
CA TYR A 82 11.61 -3.70 -11.24
C TYR A 82 11.00 -5.07 -11.52
N ALA A 83 9.75 -5.29 -11.12
CA ALA A 83 9.03 -6.54 -11.37
C ALA A 83 8.89 -6.80 -12.87
N ARG A 84 8.37 -5.82 -13.63
CA ARG A 84 8.15 -5.96 -15.07
C ARG A 84 9.46 -6.19 -15.84
N ASP A 85 10.52 -5.46 -15.53
CA ASP A 85 11.82 -5.63 -16.21
C ASP A 85 12.48 -6.98 -15.90
N ALA A 86 12.14 -7.60 -14.77
CA ALA A 86 12.50 -8.97 -14.44
C ALA A 86 11.58 -10.03 -15.07
N GLY A 87 10.62 -9.62 -15.92
CA GLY A 87 9.67 -10.51 -16.57
C GLY A 87 8.52 -10.98 -15.67
N LEU A 88 8.33 -10.34 -14.51
CA LEU A 88 7.22 -10.62 -13.61
C LEU A 88 5.97 -9.83 -13.99
N SER A 89 4.82 -10.37 -13.60
CA SER A 89 3.52 -9.77 -13.85
C SER A 89 3.09 -8.84 -12.71
N THR A 90 2.45 -7.72 -13.05
CA THR A 90 2.04 -6.69 -12.09
C THR A 90 0.58 -6.27 -12.25
N ALA A 91 -0.07 -5.96 -11.12
CA ALA A 91 -1.42 -5.44 -11.13
C ALA A 91 -1.67 -4.37 -10.06
N ALA A 92 -2.68 -3.53 -10.26
CA ALA A 92 -3.13 -2.58 -9.25
C ALA A 92 -4.65 -2.35 -9.29
N ALA A 93 -5.29 -2.44 -8.14
CA ALA A 93 -6.61 -1.87 -7.88
C ALA A 93 -6.43 -0.64 -6.98
N ALA A 94 -6.47 0.56 -7.56
CA ALA A 94 -6.00 1.75 -6.87
C ALA A 94 -6.61 3.06 -7.36
N TYR A 95 -6.39 4.16 -6.63
CA TYR A 95 -6.78 5.48 -7.09
C TYR A 95 -6.00 5.86 -8.36
N HIS A 96 -6.64 6.61 -9.25
CA HIS A 96 -6.10 6.89 -10.59
C HIS A 96 -4.73 7.57 -10.58
N TRP A 97 -4.35 8.22 -9.48
CA TRP A 97 -3.03 8.84 -9.30
C TRP A 97 -1.89 7.85 -9.44
N ILE A 98 -2.09 6.59 -9.04
CA ILE A 98 -1.11 5.52 -9.24
C ILE A 98 -0.89 5.25 -10.75
N SER A 99 -1.96 5.29 -11.55
CA SER A 99 -1.86 5.18 -13.01
C SER A 99 -1.13 6.40 -13.61
N GLU A 100 -1.40 7.60 -13.10
CA GLU A 100 -0.69 8.82 -13.53
C GLU A 100 0.80 8.79 -13.21
N LEU A 101 1.18 8.19 -12.08
CA LEU A 101 2.58 8.07 -11.67
C LEU A 101 3.35 7.04 -12.52
N TYR A 102 2.74 5.90 -12.89
CA TYR A 102 3.52 4.78 -13.45
C TYR A 102 3.10 4.32 -14.85
N ASN A 103 1.89 4.60 -15.29
CA ASN A 103 1.42 4.19 -16.61
C ASN A 103 1.35 5.37 -17.58
N ARG A 104 0.44 6.32 -17.33
CA ARG A 104 0.15 7.45 -18.24
C ARG A 104 -0.42 8.65 -17.49
N SER A 105 0.10 9.84 -17.78
CA SER A 105 -0.47 11.12 -17.35
C SER A 105 -0.66 12.03 -18.58
N PRO A 106 -1.81 12.71 -18.74
CA PRO A 106 -2.97 12.72 -17.83
C PRO A 106 -3.79 11.42 -17.89
N PHE A 107 -4.50 11.13 -16.79
CA PHE A 107 -5.47 10.02 -16.74
C PHE A 107 -6.72 10.32 -17.56
N VAL A 108 -7.09 9.41 -18.46
CA VAL A 108 -8.29 9.48 -19.28
C VAL A 108 -9.22 8.33 -18.90
N ILE A 109 -10.32 8.64 -18.19
CA ILE A 109 -11.22 7.64 -17.59
C ILE A 109 -11.61 6.52 -18.57
N ALA A 110 -12.08 6.87 -19.77
CA ALA A 110 -12.55 5.88 -20.75
C ALA A 110 -11.46 4.94 -21.26
N ARG A 111 -10.19 5.37 -21.21
CA ARG A 111 -9.02 4.62 -21.69
C ARG A 111 -8.34 3.85 -20.56
N ASP A 112 -8.18 4.49 -19.41
CA ASP A 112 -7.23 4.08 -18.39
C ASP A 112 -7.88 3.40 -17.18
N ARG A 113 -9.22 3.52 -16.98
CA ARG A 113 -9.93 2.88 -15.85
C ARG A 113 -9.62 1.39 -15.76
N HIS A 114 -9.66 0.69 -16.89
CA HIS A 114 -9.29 -0.72 -16.97
C HIS A 114 -8.07 -0.86 -17.87
N THR A 115 -6.91 -1.18 -17.29
CA THR A 115 -5.68 -1.41 -18.03
C THR A 115 -5.47 -2.90 -18.27
N LEU A 116 -5.22 -3.27 -19.53
CA LEU A 116 -4.72 -4.58 -19.95
C LEU A 116 -3.64 -4.33 -21.00
N ALA A 117 -2.41 -4.10 -20.55
CA ALA A 117 -1.31 -3.65 -21.39
C ALA A 117 0.04 -4.20 -20.89
N GLY A 118 0.51 -5.29 -21.51
CA GLY A 118 1.70 -6.01 -21.04
C GLY A 118 3.01 -5.22 -21.14
N ASP A 119 3.03 -4.11 -21.88
CA ASP A 119 4.18 -3.21 -22.04
C ASP A 119 4.29 -2.15 -20.94
N LEU A 120 3.21 -1.87 -20.19
CA LEU A 120 3.19 -0.89 -19.12
C LEU A 120 3.75 -1.43 -17.79
N PRO A 121 4.28 -0.58 -16.90
CA PRO A 121 4.73 -1.00 -15.57
C PRO A 121 3.62 -1.65 -14.74
N ILE A 122 2.39 -1.11 -14.78
CA ILE A 122 1.20 -1.78 -14.24
C ILE A 122 0.44 -2.40 -15.40
N GLN A 123 0.60 -3.72 -15.58
CA GLN A 123 0.08 -4.41 -16.76
C GLN A 123 -1.42 -4.67 -16.70
N TYR A 124 -1.94 -4.92 -15.50
CA TYR A 124 -3.37 -5.17 -15.24
C TYR A 124 -3.88 -4.17 -14.19
N GLY A 125 -4.85 -3.33 -14.53
CA GLY A 125 -5.26 -2.24 -13.65
C GLY A 125 -6.76 -2.02 -13.58
N HIS A 126 -7.26 -1.75 -12.38
CA HIS A 126 -8.60 -1.21 -12.13
C HIS A 126 -8.44 0.08 -11.32
N PHE A 127 -8.72 1.22 -11.94
CA PHE A 127 -8.46 2.53 -11.36
C PHE A 127 -9.75 3.32 -11.12
N TYR A 128 -9.99 3.70 -9.87
CA TYR A 128 -11.09 4.57 -9.49
C TYR A 128 -10.63 6.03 -9.37
N TRP A 129 -11.57 6.97 -9.45
CA TRP A 129 -11.28 8.41 -9.40
C TRP A 129 -12.20 9.20 -8.48
N SER A 130 -13.09 8.51 -7.77
CA SER A 130 -14.02 9.13 -6.83
C SER A 130 -13.59 8.78 -5.42
N ASP A 131 -13.41 9.79 -4.58
CA ASP A 131 -12.85 9.63 -3.22
C ASP A 131 -13.75 8.75 -2.32
N HIS A 132 -15.05 8.70 -2.62
CA HIS A 132 -16.03 7.86 -1.94
C HIS A 132 -16.23 6.48 -2.62
N TYR A 133 -15.30 6.02 -3.46
CA TYR A 133 -15.42 4.71 -4.11
C TYR A 133 -15.44 3.61 -3.04
N PRO A 134 -16.46 2.74 -2.99
CA PRO A 134 -16.60 1.81 -1.87
C PRO A 134 -15.42 0.84 -1.78
N ASP A 135 -14.79 0.76 -0.60
CA ASP A 135 -13.73 -0.21 -0.33
C ASP A 135 -14.14 -1.64 -0.70
N SER A 136 -15.41 -2.03 -0.47
CA SER A 136 -15.92 -3.35 -0.86
C SER A 136 -15.77 -3.64 -2.35
N HIS A 137 -15.98 -2.63 -3.19
CA HIS A 137 -15.81 -2.76 -4.64
C HIS A 137 -14.34 -2.77 -5.01
N LEU A 138 -13.51 -1.96 -4.35
CA LEU A 138 -12.09 -1.96 -4.61
C LEU A 138 -11.41 -3.29 -4.24
N PHE A 139 -11.74 -3.87 -3.09
CA PHE A 139 -11.22 -5.18 -2.70
C PHE A 139 -11.71 -6.28 -3.67
N ALA A 140 -12.95 -6.18 -4.18
CA ALA A 140 -13.43 -7.06 -5.24
C ALA A 140 -12.69 -6.85 -6.57
N ASP A 141 -12.35 -5.61 -6.93
CA ASP A 141 -11.54 -5.28 -8.10
C ASP A 141 -10.13 -5.90 -7.99
N ALA A 142 -9.51 -5.80 -6.81
CA ALA A 142 -8.22 -6.42 -6.52
C ALA A 142 -8.28 -7.95 -6.64
N GLU A 143 -9.32 -8.58 -6.08
CA GLU A 143 -9.49 -10.03 -6.14
C GLU A 143 -9.76 -10.51 -7.57
N SER A 144 -10.54 -9.76 -8.35
CA SER A 144 -10.76 -10.02 -9.79
C SER A 144 -9.43 -10.06 -10.54
N LEU A 145 -8.57 -9.05 -10.34
CA LEU A 145 -7.22 -9.01 -10.94
C LEU A 145 -6.37 -10.20 -10.48
N ARG A 146 -6.40 -10.54 -9.19
CA ARG A 146 -5.62 -11.66 -8.62
C ARG A 146 -6.03 -13.01 -9.21
N VAL A 147 -7.33 -13.28 -9.31
CA VAL A 147 -7.85 -14.55 -9.84
C VAL A 147 -7.61 -14.65 -11.35
N ALA A 148 -7.86 -13.58 -12.10
CA ALA A 148 -7.74 -13.58 -13.55
C ALA A 148 -6.29 -13.64 -14.04
N HIS A 149 -5.38 -12.91 -13.37
CA HIS A 149 -4.03 -12.69 -13.87
C HIS A 149 -2.91 -13.27 -12.99
N LYS A 150 -3.21 -13.63 -11.73
CA LYS A 150 -2.23 -14.17 -10.77
C LYS A 150 -0.92 -13.37 -10.75
N PRO A 151 -0.99 -12.04 -10.56
CA PRO A 151 0.17 -11.16 -10.65
C PRO A 151 1.22 -11.54 -9.62
N ASN A 152 2.50 -11.35 -9.94
CA ASN A 152 3.57 -11.51 -8.96
C ASN A 152 3.56 -10.36 -7.94
N PHE A 153 3.20 -9.15 -8.37
CA PHE A 153 2.97 -8.01 -7.48
C PHE A 153 1.59 -7.40 -7.69
N LEU A 154 0.79 -7.29 -6.62
CA LEU A 154 -0.52 -6.64 -6.61
C LEU A 154 -0.55 -5.51 -5.60
N LEU A 155 -0.93 -4.31 -6.05
CA LEU A 155 -1.26 -3.18 -5.18
C LEU A 155 -2.79 -3.11 -4.97
N VAL A 156 -3.21 -2.91 -3.73
CA VAL A 156 -4.60 -2.67 -3.33
C VAL A 156 -4.65 -1.37 -2.51
N HIS A 157 -5.42 -0.38 -2.94
CA HIS A 157 -5.38 0.97 -2.35
C HIS A 157 -6.77 1.58 -2.08
N PRO A 158 -7.46 1.20 -0.99
CA PRO A 158 -8.72 1.83 -0.55
C PRO A 158 -8.49 3.21 0.07
N MET A 159 -9.53 4.07 0.01
CA MET A 159 -9.45 5.48 0.43
C MET A 159 -10.47 5.88 1.50
N ASN A 160 -11.45 5.03 1.83
CA ASN A 160 -12.55 5.47 2.70
C ASN A 160 -12.11 5.85 4.13
N ILE A 161 -10.97 5.37 4.62
CA ILE A 161 -10.42 5.77 5.92
C ILE A 161 -10.00 7.25 5.88
N ASP A 162 -9.19 7.64 4.90
CA ASP A 162 -8.80 9.03 4.66
C ASP A 162 -10.00 9.95 4.39
N ASP A 163 -10.91 9.53 3.51
CA ASP A 163 -12.14 10.28 3.19
C ASP A 163 -13.00 10.52 4.45
N ALA A 164 -13.14 9.52 5.32
CA ALA A 164 -13.81 9.68 6.61
C ALA A 164 -13.03 10.61 7.56
N GLY A 165 -11.70 10.55 7.52
CA GLY A 165 -10.80 11.42 8.26
C GLY A 165 -10.97 12.88 7.88
N HIS A 166 -10.99 13.20 6.59
CA HIS A 166 -11.27 14.55 6.09
C HIS A 166 -12.67 15.06 6.44
N LYS A 167 -13.67 14.16 6.47
CA LYS A 167 -15.06 14.55 6.80
C LYS A 167 -15.26 14.77 8.30
N HIS A 168 -14.59 13.99 9.14
CA HIS A 168 -14.94 13.89 10.57
C HIS A 168 -13.78 14.16 11.52
N GLY A 169 -12.54 13.84 11.15
CA GLY A 169 -11.33 13.97 11.97
C GLY A 169 -10.96 12.68 12.68
N LEU A 170 -9.71 12.62 13.15
CA LEU A 170 -9.10 11.45 13.80
C LEU A 170 -9.92 10.91 14.98
N ASP A 171 -10.26 11.77 15.93
CA ASP A 171 -10.94 11.36 17.17
C ASP A 171 -12.47 11.24 17.01
N THR A 172 -12.89 10.53 15.97
CA THR A 172 -14.31 10.29 15.69
C THR A 172 -14.62 8.81 15.53
N ALA A 173 -15.88 8.46 15.83
CA ALA A 173 -16.37 7.11 15.59
C ALA A 173 -16.37 6.79 14.08
N GLN A 174 -16.60 7.78 13.22
CA GLN A 174 -16.65 7.63 11.76
C GLN A 174 -15.29 7.19 11.20
N TYR A 175 -14.20 7.85 11.57
CA TYR A 175 -12.86 7.47 11.16
C TYR A 175 -12.49 6.06 11.68
N ARG A 176 -12.70 5.82 12.98
CA ARG A 176 -12.43 4.51 13.61
C ARG A 176 -13.29 3.37 13.03
N ASN A 177 -14.55 3.62 12.69
CA ASN A 177 -15.43 2.61 12.11
C ASN A 177 -15.15 2.37 10.63
N SER A 178 -14.59 3.34 9.92
CA SER A 178 -14.08 3.14 8.55
C SER A 178 -12.90 2.17 8.56
N ALA A 179 -11.97 2.30 9.52
CA ALA A 179 -10.90 1.31 9.72
C ALA A 179 -11.44 -0.10 10.04
N ARG A 180 -12.41 -0.22 10.95
CA ARG A 180 -13.08 -1.52 11.23
C ARG A 180 -13.73 -2.11 9.98
N SER A 181 -14.36 -1.26 9.17
CA SER A 181 -15.05 -1.72 7.96
C SER A 181 -14.04 -2.25 6.93
N ALA A 182 -12.92 -1.54 6.72
CA ALA A 182 -11.84 -1.99 5.86
C ALA A 182 -11.23 -3.32 6.35
N ASP A 183 -11.03 -3.48 7.66
CA ASP A 183 -10.54 -4.72 8.27
C ASP A 183 -11.49 -5.91 8.09
N ILE A 184 -12.81 -5.68 8.26
CA ILE A 184 -13.85 -6.70 8.00
C ILE A 184 -13.85 -7.11 6.53
N ILE A 185 -13.78 -6.16 5.60
CA ILE A 185 -13.76 -6.47 4.16
C ILE A 185 -12.48 -7.24 3.80
N LEU A 186 -11.33 -6.81 4.33
CA LEU A 186 -10.05 -7.50 4.11
C LEU A 186 -10.08 -8.95 4.62
N ALA A 187 -10.85 -9.24 5.68
CA ALA A 187 -11.00 -10.58 6.24
C ALA A 187 -11.56 -11.61 5.24
N ASP A 188 -12.40 -11.19 4.30
CA ASP A 188 -12.95 -12.07 3.27
C ASP A 188 -11.87 -12.59 2.30
N TYR A 189 -10.76 -11.86 2.15
CA TYR A 189 -9.75 -12.13 1.13
C TYR A 189 -8.40 -12.62 1.69
N LEU A 190 -7.96 -12.09 2.83
CA LEU A 190 -6.59 -12.25 3.34
C LEU A 190 -6.18 -13.72 3.49
N GLN A 191 -7.04 -14.55 4.08
CA GLN A 191 -6.74 -15.98 4.27
C GLN A 191 -6.58 -16.70 2.92
N GLY A 192 -7.39 -16.34 1.91
CA GLY A 192 -7.28 -16.87 0.55
C GLY A 192 -5.99 -16.43 -0.15
N TRP A 193 -5.54 -15.19 0.06
CA TRP A 193 -4.27 -14.69 -0.46
C TRP A 193 -3.08 -15.45 0.13
N LEU A 194 -3.06 -15.64 1.45
CA LEU A 194 -2.03 -16.40 2.15
C LEU A 194 -2.00 -17.87 1.70
N GLN A 195 -3.16 -18.51 1.54
CA GLN A 195 -3.26 -19.88 1.02
C GLN A 195 -2.79 -20.01 -0.43
N ALA A 196 -2.91 -18.94 -1.23
CA ALA A 196 -2.36 -18.85 -2.57
C ALA A 196 -0.84 -18.54 -2.60
N GLY A 197 -0.18 -18.48 -1.43
CA GLY A 197 1.27 -18.30 -1.30
C GLY A 197 1.74 -16.84 -1.39
N TYR A 198 0.83 -15.87 -1.37
CA TYR A 198 1.22 -14.46 -1.35
C TYR A 198 1.76 -14.06 0.02
N GLN A 199 2.79 -13.22 0.01
CA GLN A 199 3.25 -12.47 1.16
C GLN A 199 2.51 -11.14 1.16
N VAL A 200 1.90 -10.77 2.28
CA VAL A 200 1.00 -9.62 2.36
C VAL A 200 1.59 -8.58 3.31
N LEU A 201 1.71 -7.36 2.82
CA LEU A 201 2.01 -6.17 3.62
C LEU A 201 0.75 -5.31 3.65
N VAL A 202 0.33 -4.85 4.84
CA VAL A 202 -0.76 -3.89 5.01
C VAL A 202 -0.23 -2.67 5.73
N THR A 203 -0.28 -1.52 5.10
CA THR A 203 0.28 -0.27 5.63
C THR A 203 -0.60 0.93 5.29
N ALA A 204 -0.14 2.12 5.64
CA ALA A 204 -0.72 3.39 5.24
C ALA A 204 0.38 4.31 4.71
N ASP A 205 -0.02 5.29 3.95
CA ASP A 205 0.84 6.37 3.49
C ASP A 205 1.05 7.41 4.59
N HIS A 206 -0.02 7.95 5.17
CA HIS A 206 -0.03 8.87 6.30
C HIS A 206 -1.17 8.56 7.28
N GLY A 207 -1.27 9.36 8.35
CA GLY A 207 -2.41 9.38 9.26
C GLY A 207 -3.31 10.61 9.06
N MET A 208 -4.04 11.00 10.09
CA MET A 208 -5.03 12.10 10.07
C MET A 208 -5.02 12.81 11.41
N ASN A 209 -5.23 14.13 11.44
CA ASN A 209 -5.35 14.89 12.68
C ASN A 209 -6.80 15.32 12.98
N ASN A 210 -7.00 15.99 14.12
CA ASN A 210 -8.33 16.46 14.54
C ASN A 210 -8.81 17.72 13.79
N ASP A 211 -7.92 18.40 13.07
CA ASP A 211 -8.28 19.46 12.12
C ASP A 211 -8.79 18.90 10.78
N ARG A 212 -8.94 17.57 10.69
CA ARG A 212 -9.41 16.85 9.49
C ARG A 212 -8.48 17.02 8.30
N SER A 213 -7.19 17.13 8.61
CA SER A 213 -6.13 17.27 7.63
C SER A 213 -4.98 16.34 7.98
N HIS A 214 -4.06 16.25 7.04
CA HIS A 214 -2.72 15.71 7.21
C HIS A 214 -1.73 16.72 6.59
N ASN A 215 -0.46 16.35 6.42
CA ASN A 215 0.68 17.16 5.94
C ASN A 215 1.55 17.87 7.02
N GLY A 216 1.33 17.56 8.29
CA GLY A 216 2.07 18.10 9.43
C GLY A 216 3.14 17.17 10.01
N LEU A 217 3.69 17.60 11.14
CA LEU A 217 4.69 16.86 11.92
C LEU A 217 4.08 16.09 13.09
N LEU A 218 2.75 16.17 13.28
CA LEU A 218 2.12 15.53 14.43
C LEU A 218 2.29 14.00 14.34
N PRO A 219 2.51 13.32 15.47
CA PRO A 219 2.59 11.86 15.49
C PRO A 219 1.38 11.21 14.84
N GLU A 220 0.18 11.73 15.05
CA GLU A 220 -1.04 11.16 14.46
C GLU A 220 -1.11 11.26 12.93
N GLU A 221 -0.38 12.20 12.33
CA GLU A 221 -0.27 12.37 10.88
C GLU A 221 0.84 11.49 10.29
N ARG A 222 1.85 11.12 11.11
CA ARG A 222 3.08 10.47 10.61
C ARG A 222 3.27 9.04 11.06
N GLU A 223 2.72 8.64 12.20
CA GLU A 223 2.83 7.27 12.70
C GLU A 223 1.79 6.40 12.01
N VAL A 224 2.26 5.47 11.18
CA VAL A 224 1.43 4.58 10.35
C VAL A 224 1.74 3.11 10.64
N PRO A 225 0.77 2.19 10.47
CA PRO A 225 0.99 0.77 10.70
C PRO A 225 1.77 0.13 9.56
N LEU A 226 2.48 -0.96 9.88
CA LEU A 226 2.85 -1.99 8.92
C LEU A 226 2.55 -3.35 9.53
N PHE A 227 1.53 -4.02 9.01
CA PHE A 227 1.33 -5.44 9.24
C PHE A 227 2.05 -6.23 8.16
N VAL A 228 2.73 -7.31 8.56
CA VAL A 228 3.30 -8.29 7.62
C VAL A 228 2.75 -9.68 7.92
N LEU A 229 2.34 -10.40 6.87
CA LEU A 229 1.74 -11.72 6.95
C LEU A 229 2.30 -12.62 5.86
N GLY A 230 2.62 -13.87 6.21
CA GLY A 230 3.20 -14.84 5.30
C GLY A 230 4.43 -15.51 5.90
N ASP A 231 4.96 -16.50 5.19
CA ASP A 231 6.08 -17.34 5.64
C ASP A 231 7.47 -16.73 5.35
N ALA A 232 7.54 -15.65 4.58
CA ALA A 232 8.79 -14.97 4.24
C ALA A 232 9.25 -13.94 5.28
N PHE A 233 8.41 -13.59 6.27
CA PHE A 233 8.70 -12.56 7.26
C PHE A 233 9.25 -13.15 8.57
N SER A 234 10.24 -12.46 9.17
CA SER A 234 10.86 -12.88 10.43
C SER A 234 9.90 -12.81 11.62
N LEU A 235 8.90 -11.91 11.54
CA LEU A 235 7.99 -11.55 12.63
C LEU A 235 8.70 -11.09 13.90
N ASN A 236 9.98 -10.71 13.80
CA ASN A 236 10.75 -10.22 14.94
C ASN A 236 10.21 -8.86 15.39
N PRO A 237 9.72 -8.70 16.64
CA PRO A 237 9.14 -7.45 17.11
C PRO A 237 10.16 -6.31 17.29
N ASP A 238 11.46 -6.63 17.35
CA ASP A 238 12.52 -5.63 17.55
C ASP A 238 12.94 -4.91 16.25
N VAL A 239 12.38 -5.32 15.11
CA VAL A 239 12.67 -4.72 13.81
C VAL A 239 12.01 -3.35 13.72
N MET A 240 12.74 -2.37 13.18
CA MET A 240 12.30 -0.98 13.02
C MET A 240 12.27 -0.59 11.54
N PRO A 241 11.32 -1.13 10.76
CA PRO A 241 11.25 -0.87 9.32
C PRO A 241 10.88 0.59 9.05
N LYS A 242 11.42 1.15 7.95
CA LYS A 242 11.12 2.51 7.51
C LYS A 242 10.24 2.51 6.26
N GLN A 243 9.46 3.57 6.05
CA GLN A 243 8.61 3.70 4.86
C GLN A 243 9.42 3.64 3.56
N LEU A 244 10.61 4.27 3.54
CA LEU A 244 11.54 4.24 2.40
C LEU A 244 12.06 2.83 2.06
N GLU A 245 12.01 1.89 2.99
CA GLU A 245 12.54 0.53 2.82
C GLU A 245 11.51 -0.41 2.20
N LEU A 246 10.23 -0.03 2.14
CA LEU A 246 9.14 -0.89 1.66
C LEU A 246 9.36 -1.34 0.21
N CYS A 247 9.75 -0.42 -0.68
CA CYS A 247 10.00 -0.74 -2.09
C CYS A 247 11.09 -1.81 -2.24
N GLY A 248 12.23 -1.65 -1.58
CA GLY A 248 13.33 -2.61 -1.68
C GLY A 248 13.01 -3.94 -0.99
N THR A 249 12.34 -3.91 0.16
CA THR A 249 11.89 -5.15 0.82
C THR A 249 10.92 -5.94 -0.06
N ILE A 250 9.98 -5.28 -0.75
CA ILE A 250 9.09 -5.94 -1.71
C ILE A 250 9.87 -6.49 -2.90
N CYS A 251 10.85 -5.75 -3.43
CA CYS A 251 11.69 -6.25 -4.52
C CYS A 251 12.52 -7.50 -4.12
N GLU A 252 13.05 -7.52 -2.89
CA GLU A 252 13.77 -8.67 -2.32
C GLU A 252 12.85 -9.90 -2.14
N LEU A 253 11.58 -9.69 -1.75
CA LEU A 253 10.55 -10.74 -1.70
C LEU A 253 10.22 -11.30 -3.08
N LEU A 254 10.10 -10.43 -4.09
CA LEU A 254 9.87 -10.81 -5.48
C LEU A 254 11.10 -11.49 -6.11
N GLY A 255 12.28 -11.36 -5.49
CA GLY A 255 13.54 -11.89 -5.98
C GLY A 255 14.01 -11.20 -7.26
N VAL A 256 13.78 -9.89 -7.35
CA VAL A 256 14.21 -9.04 -8.49
C VAL A 256 15.37 -8.15 -8.08
N ALA A 257 16.26 -7.84 -9.03
CA ALA A 257 17.36 -6.91 -8.76
C ALA A 257 16.84 -5.48 -8.62
N HIS A 258 17.32 -4.77 -7.61
CA HIS A 258 16.96 -3.38 -7.33
C HIS A 258 18.13 -2.64 -6.66
N ASP A 259 18.03 -1.32 -6.61
CA ASP A 259 18.96 -0.38 -5.97
C ASP A 259 18.33 0.34 -4.77
N LYS A 260 17.12 -0.08 -4.38
CA LYS A 260 16.33 0.56 -3.32
C LYS A 260 16.74 0.15 -1.90
N PRO A 261 16.62 1.05 -0.91
CA PRO A 261 16.75 0.70 0.51
C PRO A 261 15.81 -0.46 0.87
N LEU A 262 16.25 -1.34 1.77
CA LEU A 262 15.41 -2.43 2.27
C LEU A 262 15.68 -2.71 3.75
N CYS A 263 14.66 -3.22 4.44
CA CYS A 263 14.78 -3.75 5.79
C CYS A 263 15.03 -5.26 5.69
N ARG A 264 16.27 -5.72 5.90
CA ARG A 264 16.65 -7.13 5.77
C ARG A 264 16.13 -7.97 6.93
N GLU A 265 16.13 -7.40 8.11
CA GLU A 265 15.73 -8.02 9.37
C GLU A 265 14.22 -8.31 9.42
N LEU A 266 13.42 -7.63 8.59
CA LEU A 266 12.00 -7.90 8.41
C LEU A 266 11.74 -9.25 7.71
N LEU A 267 12.72 -9.74 6.94
CA LEU A 267 12.62 -10.99 6.17
C LEU A 267 13.25 -12.14 6.94
N ARG A 268 12.71 -13.35 6.75
CA ARG A 268 13.40 -14.57 7.20
C ARG A 268 14.70 -14.72 6.44
N PRO A 269 15.78 -15.18 7.10
CA PRO A 269 16.97 -15.62 6.39
C PRO A 269 16.60 -16.67 5.35
N ALA A 270 17.23 -16.62 4.17
CA ALA A 270 17.14 -17.75 3.25
C ALA A 270 17.69 -19.00 3.95
N PRO A 271 17.04 -20.18 3.77
CA PRO A 271 17.55 -21.43 4.29
C PRO A 271 18.94 -21.80 3.73
#